data_AF-A0A2S3IL25-F1
#
_entry.id   AF-A0A2S3IL25-F1
#
_cell.length_a   1.000
_cell.length_b   1.000
_cell.length_c   1.000
_cell.angle_alpha   90.00
_cell.angle_beta   90.00
_cell.angle_gamma   90.00
#
_symmetry.space_group_name_H-M   'P 1'
#
loop_
_entity.id
_entity.type
_entity.pdbx_description
1 polymer ?
#
loop_
_entity_poly.entity_id
_entity_poly.type
_entity_poly.pdbx_seq_one_letter_code
_entity_poly.pdbx_strand_id
1 'polypeptide(L)'
;MGIAVPGALALMADPVASLVDTAFIGHIGPVELGAVGVSIAVFNQVSRIAIFPLVSVTTSFVAEEDAMSNGRDKDKINQENKRAVSDSEMEELISPEEASATTSKSSFETDSCEVSIEQKRKNIPSVSTALLLGGVLGLLETLLLVLSAKPILGYMGVTPDSAMMKPALQYLVLRSLGAPAVLLSLAMQGVFRGLKDTKTPLYATVAGDAINIVLDPIFMFVFQYGVRGAAIAHVISQYFIASILLWRLWLHIDLLPPSLNHLQFGRFLKNGFLLLARVIAATCCVTLSASMAARLGSTPMAAFQICLQTWLACSLLADGLAFAGQAILASAFARKDYPKATATASRVLQLALVLGLLLSVLLGIGLRMGSRLFTSDQGVLHHIYIGIPFVCLTQPINALAFVFDGINYGASDFGYAAYSMVLVAIVSIICILTLASYSGFTGIWVALVIYMSLRMFAGFWRIGTARGPWAFLRS
;
A
#
# COMPACT_ATOMS: atom_id res chain seq x y z
N MET A 1 -3.19 -20.74 -6.14
CA MET A 1 -2.18 -19.95 -6.88
C MET A 1 -2.81 -18.96 -7.87
N GLY A 2 -4.01 -19.21 -8.44
CA GLY A 2 -4.61 -18.36 -9.49
C GLY A 2 -5.05 -16.93 -9.12
N ILE A 3 -5.16 -16.58 -7.83
CA ILE A 3 -5.54 -15.22 -7.38
C ILE A 3 -4.30 -14.35 -7.06
N ALA A 4 -3.14 -14.98 -6.81
CA ALA A 4 -1.95 -14.27 -6.32
C ALA A 4 -1.17 -13.57 -7.45
N VAL A 5 -1.15 -14.12 -8.67
CA VAL A 5 -0.35 -13.59 -9.78
C VAL A 5 -0.87 -12.24 -10.29
N PRO A 6 -2.19 -12.04 -10.54
CA PRO A 6 -2.70 -10.74 -10.96
C PRO A 6 -2.54 -9.66 -9.88
N GLY A 7 -2.70 -10.02 -8.60
CA GLY A 7 -2.48 -9.12 -7.47
C GLY A 7 -1.00 -8.76 -7.27
N ALA A 8 -0.08 -9.68 -7.53
CA ALA A 8 1.36 -9.38 -7.50
C ALA A 8 1.77 -8.46 -8.65
N LEU A 9 1.28 -8.71 -9.88
CA LEU A 9 1.55 -7.84 -11.04
C LEU A 9 0.98 -6.43 -10.84
N ALA A 10 -0.19 -6.32 -10.21
CA ALA A 10 -0.77 -5.04 -9.79
C ALA A 10 0.18 -4.23 -8.91
N LEU A 11 0.72 -4.89 -7.89
CA LEU A 11 1.64 -4.27 -6.93
C LEU A 11 2.99 -3.91 -7.55
N MET A 12 3.32 -4.43 -8.75
CA MET A 12 4.52 -4.06 -9.47
C MET A 12 4.35 -2.85 -10.39
N ALA A 13 3.12 -2.43 -10.71
CA ALA A 13 2.87 -1.30 -11.60
C ALA A 13 3.48 -0.01 -11.07
N ASP A 14 3.09 0.41 -9.85
CA ASP A 14 3.55 1.67 -9.27
C ASP A 14 5.08 1.71 -9.05
N PRO A 15 5.73 0.64 -8.54
CA PRO A 15 7.19 0.65 -8.41
C PRO A 15 7.92 0.71 -9.75
N VAL A 16 7.40 0.05 -10.78
CA VAL A 16 7.99 0.09 -12.12
C VAL A 16 7.83 1.48 -12.72
N ALA A 17 6.63 2.07 -12.64
CA ALA A 17 6.39 3.44 -13.07
C ALA A 17 7.33 4.41 -12.35
N SER A 18 7.44 4.29 -11.02
CA SER A 18 8.33 5.15 -10.24
C SER A 18 9.82 4.98 -10.59
N LEU A 19 10.27 3.79 -11.00
CA LEU A 19 11.63 3.59 -11.53
C LEU A 19 11.84 4.30 -12.88
N VAL A 20 10.83 4.27 -13.74
CA VAL A 20 10.85 4.98 -15.03
C VAL A 20 10.88 6.50 -14.81
N ASP A 21 10.04 7.03 -13.93
CA ASP A 21 10.06 8.46 -13.56
C ASP A 21 11.42 8.87 -13.01
N THR A 22 12.00 8.04 -12.12
CA THR A 22 13.34 8.27 -11.57
C THR A 22 14.40 8.30 -12.67
N ALA A 23 14.29 7.44 -13.68
CA ALA A 23 15.19 7.41 -14.82
C ALA A 23 15.05 8.66 -15.71
N PHE A 24 13.83 9.14 -15.96
CA PHE A 24 13.63 10.40 -16.68
C PHE A 24 14.23 11.58 -15.92
N ILE A 25 13.99 11.66 -14.60
CA ILE A 25 14.48 12.78 -13.79
C ILE A 25 16.00 12.76 -13.67
N GLY A 26 16.60 11.57 -13.57
CA GLY A 26 18.05 11.40 -13.52
C GLY A 26 18.78 11.80 -14.81
N HIS A 27 18.07 11.91 -15.94
CA HIS A 27 18.58 12.48 -17.19
C HIS A 27 18.51 14.01 -17.25
N ILE A 28 17.72 14.66 -16.39
CA ILE A 28 17.76 16.14 -16.28
C ILE A 28 19.06 16.56 -15.60
N GLY A 29 19.38 15.94 -14.45
CA GLY A 29 20.60 16.24 -13.72
C GLY A 29 20.62 15.73 -12.29
N PRO A 30 21.81 15.72 -11.66
CA PRO A 30 21.97 15.27 -10.27
C PRO A 30 21.30 16.20 -9.26
N VAL A 31 21.24 17.51 -9.53
CA VAL A 31 20.60 18.48 -8.64
C VAL A 31 19.09 18.24 -8.60
N GLU A 32 18.49 18.06 -9.76
CA GLU A 32 17.07 17.81 -9.97
C GLU A 32 16.64 16.50 -9.34
N LEU A 33 17.39 15.41 -9.60
CA LEU A 33 17.10 14.10 -9.04
C LEU A 33 17.27 14.07 -7.51
N GLY A 34 18.34 14.69 -6.99
CA GLY A 34 18.54 14.81 -5.54
C GLY A 34 17.43 15.62 -4.88
N ALA A 35 17.04 16.74 -5.48
CA ALA A 35 15.95 17.59 -5.01
C ALA A 35 14.60 16.86 -4.99
N VAL A 36 14.27 16.13 -6.05
CA VAL A 36 13.05 15.32 -6.12
C VAL A 36 13.07 14.21 -5.07
N GLY A 37 14.20 13.54 -4.86
CA GLY A 37 14.32 12.50 -3.84
C GLY A 37 13.99 13.01 -2.43
N VAL A 38 14.47 14.21 -2.07
CA VAL A 38 14.14 14.84 -0.79
C VAL A 38 12.64 15.14 -0.70
N SER A 39 12.06 15.73 -1.75
CA SER A 39 10.65 16.06 -1.77
C SER A 39 9.74 14.84 -1.72
N ILE A 40 10.12 13.73 -2.37
CA ILE A 40 9.41 12.44 -2.30
C ILE A 40 9.49 11.88 -0.87
N ALA A 41 10.65 11.92 -0.22
CA ALA A 41 10.80 11.45 1.16
C ALA A 41 9.89 12.23 2.12
N VAL A 42 9.83 13.56 1.99
CA VAL A 42 8.94 14.42 2.77
C VAL A 42 7.48 14.09 2.51
N PHE A 43 7.08 14.07 1.23
CA PHE A 43 5.70 13.78 0.82
C PHE A 43 5.26 12.42 1.40
N ASN A 44 6.04 11.36 1.15
CA ASN A 44 5.73 10.02 1.63
C ASN A 44 5.63 9.94 3.16
N GLN A 45 6.48 10.67 3.89
CA GLN A 45 6.45 10.69 5.35
C GLN A 45 5.16 11.33 5.88
N VAL A 46 4.72 12.43 5.28
CA VAL A 46 3.47 13.10 5.66
C VAL A 46 2.27 12.27 5.23
N SER A 47 2.23 11.79 3.98
CA SER A 47 1.11 10.99 3.48
C SER A 47 0.90 9.71 4.28
N ARG A 48 1.98 8.99 4.66
CA ARG A 48 1.82 7.72 5.39
C ARG A 48 1.14 7.86 6.75
N ILE A 49 1.25 9.02 7.39
CA ILE A 49 0.54 9.32 8.65
C ILE A 49 -0.97 9.39 8.40
N ALA A 50 -1.40 9.95 7.26
CA ALA A 50 -2.81 10.06 6.88
C ALA A 50 -3.38 8.78 6.24
N ILE A 51 -2.59 8.08 5.42
CA ILE A 51 -3.01 6.90 4.66
C ILE A 51 -3.40 5.75 5.59
N PHE A 52 -2.60 5.47 6.61
CA PHE A 52 -2.79 4.27 7.43
C PHE A 52 -4.14 4.27 8.15
N PRO A 53 -4.53 5.35 8.88
CA PRO A 53 -5.86 5.46 9.47
C PRO A 53 -6.96 5.36 8.41
N LEU A 54 -6.83 6.11 7.31
CA LEU A 54 -7.87 6.23 6.28
C LEU A 54 -8.21 4.88 5.64
N VAL A 55 -7.20 4.14 5.17
CA VAL A 55 -7.39 2.86 4.49
C VAL A 55 -7.91 1.78 5.43
N SER A 56 -7.36 1.71 6.64
CA SER A 56 -7.72 0.68 7.63
C SER A 56 -9.15 0.85 8.12
N VAL A 57 -9.53 2.09 8.44
CA VAL A 57 -10.91 2.49 8.78
C VAL A 57 -11.85 2.11 7.65
N THR A 58 -11.60 2.61 6.45
CA THR A 58 -12.53 2.45 5.33
C THR A 58 -12.76 0.98 4.97
N THR A 59 -11.70 0.18 4.91
CA THR A 59 -11.81 -1.24 4.55
C THR A 59 -12.62 -2.03 5.58
N SER A 60 -12.41 -1.76 6.87
CA SER A 60 -13.07 -2.50 7.96
C SER A 60 -14.56 -2.15 8.06
N PHE A 61 -14.90 -0.85 8.03
CA PHE A 61 -16.29 -0.40 8.13
C PHE A 61 -17.13 -0.84 6.92
N VAL A 62 -16.58 -0.73 5.71
CA VAL A 62 -17.28 -1.18 4.49
C VAL A 62 -17.47 -2.69 4.49
N ALA A 63 -16.48 -3.47 4.93
CA ALA A 63 -16.62 -4.92 5.03
C ALA A 63 -17.69 -5.35 6.05
N GLU A 64 -17.77 -4.66 7.19
CA GLU A 64 -18.80 -4.90 8.21
C GLU A 64 -20.21 -4.55 7.69
N GLU A 65 -20.38 -3.39 7.07
CA GLU A 65 -21.67 -2.96 6.51
C GLU A 65 -22.12 -3.85 5.33
N ASP A 66 -21.21 -4.26 4.43
CA ASP A 66 -21.54 -5.18 3.33
C ASP A 66 -21.95 -6.56 3.86
N ALA A 67 -21.26 -7.08 4.89
CA ALA A 67 -21.65 -8.33 5.53
C ALA A 67 -23.06 -8.25 6.16
N MET A 68 -23.37 -7.14 6.84
CA MET A 68 -24.67 -6.89 7.45
C MET A 68 -25.80 -6.64 6.43
N SER A 69 -25.49 -6.03 5.27
CA SER A 69 -26.45 -5.86 4.17
C SER A 69 -26.77 -7.20 3.51
N ASN A 70 -25.75 -7.98 3.17
CA ASN A 70 -25.94 -9.31 2.57
C ASN A 70 -26.69 -10.27 3.51
N GLY A 71 -26.52 -10.15 4.83
CA GLY A 71 -27.30 -10.91 5.82
C GLY A 71 -28.78 -10.53 5.79
N ARG A 72 -29.09 -9.22 5.81
CA ARG A 72 -30.47 -8.71 5.75
C ARG A 72 -31.19 -9.06 4.44
N ASP A 73 -30.49 -9.04 3.31
CA ASP A 73 -31.09 -9.43 2.03
C ASP A 73 -31.40 -10.93 1.98
N LYS A 74 -30.52 -11.78 2.54
CA LYS A 74 -30.81 -13.21 2.71
C LYS A 74 -31.99 -13.47 3.64
N ASP A 75 -32.10 -12.73 4.73
CA ASP A 75 -33.22 -12.86 5.67
C ASP A 75 -34.55 -12.42 5.03
N LYS A 76 -34.52 -11.36 4.21
CA LYS A 76 -35.69 -10.91 3.42
C LYS A 76 -36.10 -11.94 2.38
N ILE A 77 -35.17 -12.48 1.60
CA ILE A 77 -35.46 -13.53 0.60
C ILE A 77 -36.00 -14.78 1.29
N ASN A 78 -35.44 -15.17 2.44
CA ASN A 78 -35.97 -16.29 3.22
C ASN A 78 -37.36 -16.01 3.80
N GLN A 79 -37.68 -14.77 4.19
CA GLN A 79 -39.02 -14.38 4.63
C GLN A 79 -40.02 -14.32 3.48
N GLU A 80 -39.63 -13.81 2.32
CA GLU A 80 -40.47 -13.79 1.10
C GLU A 80 -40.73 -15.22 0.60
N ASN A 81 -39.71 -16.09 0.56
CA ASN A 81 -39.92 -17.50 0.23
C ASN A 81 -40.82 -18.20 1.26
N LYS A 82 -40.67 -17.92 2.56
CA LYS A 82 -41.57 -18.47 3.58
C LYS A 82 -43.01 -17.96 3.43
N ARG A 83 -43.20 -16.70 3.04
CA ARG A 83 -44.52 -16.13 2.76
C ARG A 83 -45.12 -16.75 1.50
N ALA A 84 -44.36 -16.84 0.41
CA ALA A 84 -44.82 -17.46 -0.83
C ALA A 84 -45.20 -18.94 -0.64
N VAL A 85 -44.43 -19.70 0.16
CA VAL A 85 -44.79 -21.08 0.53
C VAL A 85 -46.06 -21.11 1.38
N SER A 86 -46.17 -20.25 2.38
CA SER A 86 -47.38 -20.16 3.23
C SER A 86 -48.63 -19.73 2.46
N ASP A 87 -48.49 -18.85 1.47
CA ASP A 87 -49.58 -18.39 0.62
C ASP A 87 -50.00 -19.50 -0.35
N SER A 88 -49.04 -20.28 -0.88
CA SER A 88 -49.34 -21.45 -1.72
C SER A 88 -50.02 -22.59 -0.96
N GLU A 89 -49.59 -22.88 0.28
CA GLU A 89 -50.25 -23.87 1.15
C GLU A 89 -51.66 -23.42 1.55
N MET A 90 -51.89 -22.10 1.67
CA MET A 90 -53.20 -21.53 1.96
C MET A 90 -54.14 -21.53 0.75
N GLU A 91 -53.63 -21.35 -0.48
CA GLU A 91 -54.40 -21.53 -1.72
C GLU A 91 -54.77 -23.01 -1.96
N GLU A 92 -53.87 -23.95 -1.65
CA GLU A 92 -54.13 -25.39 -1.81
C GLU A 92 -55.22 -25.90 -0.83
N LEU A 93 -55.38 -25.25 0.33
CA LEU A 93 -56.42 -25.56 1.32
C LEU A 93 -57.79 -24.93 1.04
N ILE A 94 -57.94 -24.07 0.01
CA ILE A 94 -59.19 -23.34 -0.29
C ILE A 94 -59.94 -23.89 -1.53
N SER A 95 -59.53 -25.04 -2.09
CA SER A 95 -60.26 -25.66 -3.22
C SER A 95 -61.02 -26.94 -2.81
N PRO A 96 -62.35 -26.89 -2.60
CA PRO A 96 -63.19 -28.08 -2.59
C PRO A 96 -63.64 -28.46 -4.00
N GLU A 97 -63.45 -29.74 -4.31
CA GLU A 97 -64.03 -30.59 -5.37
C GLU A 97 -64.95 -29.97 -6.42
N GLU A 98 -64.59 -30.16 -7.70
CA GLU A 98 -65.51 -30.77 -8.68
C GLU A 98 -64.72 -31.51 -9.79
N ALA A 99 -65.12 -32.76 -10.02
CA ALA A 99 -64.47 -33.71 -10.92
C ALA A 99 -64.96 -33.57 -12.37
N SER A 100 -64.05 -33.67 -13.35
CA SER A 100 -64.23 -34.52 -14.55
C SER A 100 -62.98 -34.56 -15.44
N ALA A 101 -62.86 -35.66 -16.17
CA ALA A 101 -61.68 -36.17 -16.85
C ALA A 101 -61.12 -35.31 -17.99
N THR A 102 -59.78 -35.29 -18.17
CA THR A 102 -59.11 -35.76 -19.40
C THR A 102 -57.58 -35.70 -19.29
N THR A 103 -56.96 -36.62 -20.03
CA THR A 103 -55.53 -36.89 -20.17
C THR A 103 -54.75 -35.72 -20.77
N SER A 104 -53.64 -35.29 -20.16
CA SER A 104 -52.43 -34.91 -20.91
C SER A 104 -51.21 -34.85 -19.98
N LYS A 105 -50.10 -35.42 -20.45
CA LYS A 105 -48.76 -35.21 -19.89
C LYS A 105 -48.40 -33.73 -20.12
N SER A 106 -48.10 -32.98 -19.08
CA SER A 106 -47.17 -31.85 -19.20
C SER A 106 -46.15 -31.93 -18.08
N SER A 107 -44.89 -31.97 -18.51
CA SER A 107 -43.70 -31.62 -17.75
C SER A 107 -43.99 -30.51 -16.74
N PHE A 108 -43.78 -30.82 -15.46
CA PHE A 108 -43.41 -29.77 -14.51
C PHE A 108 -42.00 -29.32 -14.92
N GLU A 109 -41.97 -28.37 -15.86
CA GLU A 109 -40.85 -27.45 -15.98
C GLU A 109 -40.79 -26.74 -14.63
N THR A 110 -39.72 -27.01 -13.90
CA THR A 110 -39.25 -26.13 -12.84
C THR A 110 -38.85 -24.84 -13.55
N ASP A 111 -39.82 -23.97 -13.83
CA ASP A 111 -39.56 -22.57 -14.09
C ASP A 111 -38.99 -22.02 -12.78
N SER A 112 -37.69 -22.22 -12.62
CA SER A 112 -36.88 -21.36 -11.80
C SER A 112 -37.16 -19.97 -12.32
N CYS A 113 -37.99 -19.21 -11.62
CA CYS A 113 -38.00 -17.76 -11.73
C CYS A 113 -36.53 -17.33 -11.61
N GLU A 114 -35.88 -17.13 -12.75
CA GLU A 114 -34.69 -16.32 -12.86
C GLU A 114 -35.14 -14.94 -12.44
N VAL A 115 -35.06 -14.69 -11.13
CA VAL A 115 -35.10 -13.36 -10.58
C VAL A 115 -33.93 -12.66 -11.27
N SER A 116 -34.25 -11.87 -12.29
CA SER A 116 -33.35 -10.93 -12.91
C SER A 116 -32.74 -10.11 -11.78
N ILE A 117 -31.47 -10.40 -11.46
CA ILE A 117 -30.71 -9.63 -10.49
C ILE A 117 -30.46 -8.27 -11.18
N GLU A 118 -31.46 -7.39 -11.16
CA GLU A 118 -31.19 -5.96 -11.23
C GLU A 118 -30.15 -5.71 -10.15
N GLN A 119 -28.95 -5.28 -10.56
CA GLN A 119 -27.88 -4.89 -9.66
C GLN A 119 -28.35 -3.66 -8.87
N LYS A 120 -29.12 -3.92 -7.82
CA LYS A 120 -29.61 -2.92 -6.89
C LYS A 120 -28.39 -2.25 -6.28
N ARG A 121 -28.26 -0.95 -6.51
CA ARG A 121 -27.15 -0.15 -5.99
C ARG A 121 -27.07 -0.36 -4.48
N LYS A 122 -25.87 -0.65 -3.99
CA LYS A 122 -25.66 -0.94 -2.57
C LYS A 122 -25.66 0.37 -1.79
N ASN A 123 -26.41 0.42 -0.70
CA ASN A 123 -26.45 1.57 0.21
C ASN A 123 -25.47 1.36 1.37
N ILE A 124 -24.31 2.02 1.31
CA ILE A 124 -23.25 1.88 2.32
C ILE A 124 -22.84 3.28 2.79
N PRO A 125 -23.47 3.82 3.85
CA PRO A 125 -23.22 5.18 4.36
C PRO A 125 -21.75 5.43 4.73
N SER A 126 -21.01 4.40 5.13
CA SER A 126 -19.57 4.50 5.43
C SER A 126 -18.73 4.95 4.24
N VAL A 127 -19.19 4.73 3.00
CA VAL A 127 -18.49 5.14 1.78
C VAL A 127 -18.40 6.66 1.69
N SER A 128 -19.52 7.37 1.83
CA SER A 128 -19.55 8.84 1.76
C SER A 128 -18.69 9.50 2.83
N THR A 129 -18.69 8.92 4.03
CA THR A 129 -17.86 9.39 5.15
C THR A 129 -16.38 9.17 4.89
N ALA A 130 -15.99 8.02 4.32
CA ALA A 130 -14.61 7.73 3.95
C ALA A 130 -14.10 8.67 2.85
N LEU A 131 -14.94 8.98 1.85
CA LEU A 131 -14.61 9.95 0.79
C LEU A 131 -14.43 11.36 1.36
N LEU A 132 -15.33 11.79 2.25
CA LEU A 132 -15.24 13.09 2.92
C LEU A 132 -13.95 13.19 3.74
N LEU A 133 -13.65 12.16 4.55
CA LEU A 133 -12.44 12.12 5.36
C LEU A 133 -11.18 12.13 4.50
N GLY A 134 -11.14 11.33 3.43
CA GLY A 134 -10.02 11.31 2.48
C GLY A 134 -9.79 12.66 1.80
N GLY A 135 -10.86 13.31 1.35
CA GLY A 135 -10.80 14.65 0.75
C GLY A 135 -10.31 15.71 1.72
N VAL A 136 -10.87 15.77 2.94
CA VAL A 136 -10.48 16.74 3.97
C VAL A 136 -9.03 16.52 4.40
N LEU A 137 -8.63 15.28 4.69
CA LEU A 137 -7.24 14.97 5.05
C LEU A 137 -6.27 15.34 3.93
N GLY A 138 -6.66 15.13 2.67
CA GLY A 138 -5.79 15.43 1.53
C GLY A 138 -5.65 16.92 1.29
N LEU A 139 -6.71 17.70 1.50
CA LEU A 139 -6.65 19.16 1.48
C LEU A 139 -5.81 19.71 2.64
N LEU A 140 -5.95 19.15 3.84
CA LEU A 140 -5.12 19.51 5.00
C LEU A 140 -3.65 19.17 4.76
N GLU A 141 -3.35 17.99 4.20
CA GLU A 141 -2.00 17.60 3.81
C GLU A 141 -1.41 18.55 2.77
N THR A 142 -2.19 18.91 1.75
CA THR A 142 -1.77 19.90 0.73
C THR A 142 -1.44 21.23 1.40
N LEU A 143 -2.33 21.75 2.23
CA LEU A 143 -2.14 23.03 2.92
C LEU A 143 -0.91 23.00 3.82
N LEU A 144 -0.74 21.92 4.59
CA LEU A 144 0.42 21.71 5.45
C LEU A 144 1.70 21.72 4.63
N LEU A 145 1.80 20.90 3.58
CA LEU A 145 3.00 20.79 2.75
C LEU A 145 3.31 22.09 2.02
N VAL A 146 2.33 22.80 1.48
CA VAL A 146 2.56 24.08 0.77
C VAL A 146 3.08 25.15 1.74
N LEU A 147 2.45 25.29 2.92
CA LEU A 147 2.84 26.32 3.89
C LEU A 147 4.18 26.01 4.57
N SER A 148 4.48 24.74 4.81
CA SER A 148 5.69 24.29 5.52
C SER A 148 6.79 23.73 4.61
N ALA A 149 6.66 23.82 3.29
CA ALA A 149 7.64 23.27 2.34
C ALA A 149 9.06 23.75 2.61
N LYS A 150 9.28 25.07 2.71
CA LYS A 150 10.62 25.65 2.95
C LYS A 150 11.24 25.17 4.28
N PRO A 151 10.59 25.31 5.45
CA PRO A 151 11.20 24.86 6.70
C PRO A 151 11.41 23.34 6.75
N ILE A 152 10.51 22.54 6.18
CA ILE A 152 10.69 21.08 6.13
C ILE A 152 11.88 20.70 5.25
N LEU A 153 12.02 21.30 4.07
CA LEU A 153 13.20 21.07 3.20
C LEU A 153 14.51 21.51 3.89
N GLY A 154 14.48 22.61 4.64
CA GLY A 154 15.59 23.03 5.51
C GLY A 154 15.96 21.97 6.54
N TYR A 155 14.97 21.39 7.23
CA TYR A 155 15.19 20.31 8.20
C TYR A 155 15.73 19.02 7.55
N MET A 156 15.32 18.75 6.30
CA MET A 156 15.87 17.66 5.49
C MET A 156 17.33 17.90 5.07
N GLY A 157 17.90 19.07 5.37
CA GLY A 157 19.29 19.39 5.04
C GLY A 157 19.48 20.10 3.70
N VAL A 158 18.40 20.52 3.05
CA VAL A 158 18.47 21.38 1.87
C VAL A 158 18.52 22.83 2.36
N THR A 159 19.73 23.39 2.46
CA THR A 159 19.93 24.78 2.90
C THR A 159 19.40 25.79 1.86
N PRO A 160 19.06 27.03 2.26
CA PRO A 160 18.60 28.06 1.32
C PRO A 160 19.57 28.32 0.15
N ASP A 161 20.88 28.19 0.39
CA ASP A 161 21.94 28.39 -0.60
C ASP A 161 22.19 27.15 -1.46
N SER A 162 21.56 26.02 -1.16
CA SER A 162 21.70 24.79 -1.92
C SER A 162 21.07 24.92 -3.31
N ALA A 163 21.77 24.44 -4.34
CA ALA A 163 21.22 24.32 -5.69
C ALA A 163 19.94 23.47 -5.74
N MET A 164 19.74 22.56 -4.77
CA MET A 164 18.54 21.72 -4.68
C MET A 164 17.31 22.45 -4.16
N MET A 165 17.44 23.59 -3.48
CA MET A 165 16.31 24.26 -2.79
C MET A 165 15.19 24.64 -3.76
N LYS A 166 15.55 25.30 -4.87
CA LYS A 166 14.57 25.76 -5.88
C LYS A 166 13.81 24.59 -6.53
N PRO A 167 14.48 23.57 -7.12
CA PRO A 167 13.77 22.43 -7.70
C PRO A 167 13.00 21.61 -6.65
N ALA A 168 13.53 21.44 -5.45
CA ALA A 168 12.86 20.68 -4.38
C ALA A 168 11.54 21.35 -3.96
N LEU A 169 11.59 22.67 -3.73
CA LEU A 169 10.41 23.47 -3.37
C LEU A 169 9.35 23.44 -4.47
N GLN A 170 9.76 23.64 -5.72
CA GLN A 170 8.84 23.60 -6.86
C GLN A 170 8.17 22.23 -6.98
N TYR A 171 8.95 21.15 -6.90
CA TYR A 171 8.42 19.80 -6.96
C TYR A 171 7.47 19.51 -5.80
N LEU A 172 7.87 19.79 -4.56
CA LEU A 172 7.08 19.47 -3.37
C LEU A 172 5.73 20.20 -3.37
N VAL A 173 5.73 21.49 -3.69
CA VAL A 173 4.50 22.29 -3.76
C VAL A 173 3.58 21.77 -4.85
N LEU A 174 4.08 21.55 -6.08
CA LEU A 174 3.25 21.03 -7.17
C LEU A 174 2.74 19.62 -6.86
N ARG A 175 3.61 18.72 -6.38
CA ARG A 175 3.28 17.34 -6.03
C ARG A 175 2.24 17.25 -4.91
N SER A 176 2.26 18.20 -3.98
CA SER A 176 1.29 18.27 -2.87
C SER A 176 -0.14 18.54 -3.34
N LEU A 177 -0.34 19.22 -4.48
CA LEU A 177 -1.68 19.43 -5.06
C LEU A 177 -2.36 18.13 -5.50
N GLY A 178 -1.59 17.04 -5.64
CA GLY A 178 -2.08 15.69 -5.90
C GLY A 178 -2.46 14.92 -4.63
N ALA A 179 -2.13 15.40 -3.42
CA ALA A 179 -2.47 14.72 -2.16
C ALA A 179 -3.99 14.47 -1.98
N PRO A 180 -4.91 15.39 -2.35
CA PRO A 180 -6.34 15.14 -2.28
C PRO A 180 -6.75 13.95 -3.14
N ALA A 181 -6.25 13.86 -4.37
CA ALA A 181 -6.52 12.76 -5.27
C ALA A 181 -5.92 11.44 -4.78
N VAL A 182 -4.70 11.45 -4.23
CA VAL A 182 -4.04 10.27 -3.66
C VAL A 182 -4.85 9.71 -2.48
N LEU A 183 -5.19 10.53 -1.49
CA LEU A 183 -5.93 10.07 -0.31
C LEU A 183 -7.36 9.65 -0.66
N LEU A 184 -8.03 10.38 -1.56
CA LEU A 184 -9.35 10.00 -2.04
C LEU A 184 -9.32 8.65 -2.78
N SER A 185 -8.32 8.46 -3.65
CA SER A 185 -8.11 7.18 -4.34
C SER A 185 -7.87 6.06 -3.35
N LEU A 186 -7.01 6.25 -2.35
CA LEU A 186 -6.74 5.22 -1.33
C LEU A 186 -7.97 4.89 -0.47
N ALA A 187 -8.80 5.88 -0.14
CA ALA A 187 -10.09 5.64 0.50
C ALA A 187 -10.98 4.77 -0.39
N MET A 188 -11.16 5.13 -1.67
CA MET A 188 -11.94 4.34 -2.64
C MET A 188 -11.40 2.91 -2.81
N GLN A 189 -10.08 2.75 -2.86
CA GLN A 189 -9.46 1.43 -2.90
C GLN A 189 -9.72 0.63 -1.61
N GLY A 190 -9.82 1.28 -0.46
CA GLY A 190 -10.28 0.67 0.79
C GLY A 190 -11.74 0.20 0.69
N VAL A 191 -12.62 1.01 0.10
CA VAL A 191 -14.03 0.66 -0.15
C VAL A 191 -14.12 -0.57 -1.04
N PHE A 192 -13.50 -0.54 -2.23
CA PHE A 192 -13.53 -1.67 -3.16
C PHE A 192 -12.95 -2.95 -2.55
N ARG A 193 -11.87 -2.86 -1.76
CA ARG A 193 -11.33 -4.00 -1.00
C ARG A 193 -12.31 -4.54 0.05
N GLY A 194 -13.01 -3.66 0.76
CA GLY A 194 -14.08 -4.05 1.70
C GLY A 194 -15.22 -4.80 1.00
N LEU A 195 -15.54 -4.39 -0.23
CA LEU A 195 -16.50 -5.07 -1.12
C LEU A 195 -15.94 -6.30 -1.84
N LYS A 196 -14.69 -6.70 -1.54
CA LYS A 196 -13.96 -7.81 -2.17
C LYS A 196 -13.70 -7.64 -3.68
N ASP A 197 -13.79 -6.43 -4.21
CA ASP A 197 -13.32 -6.08 -5.55
C ASP A 197 -11.88 -5.56 -5.49
N THR A 198 -10.93 -6.39 -5.90
CA THR A 198 -9.52 -6.02 -6.00
C THR A 198 -9.08 -5.68 -7.43
N LYS A 199 -9.93 -5.91 -8.43
CA LYS A 199 -9.58 -5.73 -9.85
C LYS A 199 -9.80 -4.30 -10.29
N THR A 200 -10.88 -3.66 -9.85
CA THR A 200 -11.19 -2.27 -10.21
C THR A 200 -10.10 -1.28 -9.75
N PRO A 201 -9.66 -1.30 -8.47
CA PRO A 201 -8.47 -0.57 -8.01
C PRO A 201 -7.24 -0.75 -8.90
N LEU A 202 -6.91 -2.00 -9.21
CA LEU A 202 -5.74 -2.38 -9.99
C LEU A 202 -5.76 -1.75 -11.38
N TYR A 203 -6.85 -1.92 -12.13
CA TYR A 203 -6.92 -1.38 -13.49
C TYR A 203 -6.87 0.15 -13.52
N ALA A 204 -7.45 0.81 -12.53
CA ALA A 204 -7.38 2.27 -12.42
C ALA A 204 -5.93 2.73 -12.18
N THR A 205 -5.22 2.08 -11.25
CA THR A 205 -3.80 2.39 -10.96
C THR A 205 -2.91 2.16 -12.18
N VAL A 206 -3.02 1.01 -12.84
CA VAL A 206 -2.22 0.71 -14.05
C VAL A 206 -2.48 1.73 -15.16
N ALA A 207 -3.74 2.13 -15.38
CA ALA A 207 -4.07 3.14 -16.38
C ALA A 207 -3.50 4.52 -16.01
N GLY A 208 -3.55 4.89 -14.73
CA GLY A 208 -2.96 6.13 -14.23
C GLY A 208 -1.44 6.15 -14.36
N ASP A 209 -0.77 5.07 -13.97
CA ASP A 209 0.68 4.94 -14.07
C ASP A 209 1.15 4.97 -15.53
N ALA A 210 0.41 4.32 -16.43
CA ALA A 210 0.68 4.41 -17.86
C ALA A 210 0.58 5.85 -18.38
N ILE A 211 -0.43 6.60 -17.94
CA ILE A 211 -0.55 8.03 -18.25
C ILE A 211 0.62 8.82 -17.66
N ASN A 212 1.06 8.52 -16.43
CA ASN A 212 2.20 9.19 -15.82
C ASN A 212 3.47 9.00 -16.66
N ILE A 213 3.77 7.75 -17.05
CA ILE A 213 4.94 7.39 -17.87
C ILE A 213 4.91 8.10 -19.23
N VAL A 214 3.72 8.30 -19.82
CA VAL A 214 3.58 9.01 -21.10
C VAL A 214 3.70 10.52 -20.94
N LEU A 215 3.10 11.08 -19.89
CA LEU A 215 3.10 12.53 -19.65
C LEU A 215 4.45 13.07 -19.17
N ASP A 216 5.23 12.26 -18.45
CA ASP A 216 6.56 12.63 -17.96
C ASP A 216 7.48 13.18 -19.05
N PRO A 217 7.82 12.43 -20.13
CA PRO A 217 8.71 12.92 -21.17
C PRO A 217 8.12 14.12 -21.93
N ILE A 218 6.79 14.20 -22.06
CA ILE A 218 6.10 15.33 -22.69
C ILE A 218 6.32 16.61 -21.88
N PHE A 219 5.99 16.60 -20.58
CA PHE A 219 6.15 17.80 -19.76
C PHE A 219 7.61 18.13 -19.45
N MET A 220 8.45 17.12 -19.23
CA MET A 220 9.85 17.33 -18.87
C MET A 220 10.69 17.80 -20.05
N PHE A 221 10.62 17.10 -21.19
CA PHE A 221 11.53 17.32 -22.32
C PHE A 221 10.89 18.06 -23.48
N VAL A 222 9.61 17.84 -23.80
CA VAL A 222 8.96 18.56 -24.93
C VAL A 222 8.59 19.98 -24.51
N PHE A 223 7.92 20.14 -23.37
CA PHE A 223 7.58 21.46 -22.83
C PHE A 223 8.68 22.10 -21.99
N GLN A 224 9.79 21.40 -21.76
CA GLN A 224 10.97 21.93 -21.05
C GLN A 224 10.64 22.42 -19.63
N TYR A 225 9.63 21.84 -18.97
CA TYR A 225 9.28 22.18 -17.59
C TYR A 225 10.19 21.52 -16.55
N GLY A 226 11.07 20.61 -16.98
CA GLY A 226 11.99 19.88 -16.11
C GLY A 226 11.26 19.20 -14.95
N VAL A 227 11.77 19.41 -13.73
CA VAL A 227 11.20 18.83 -12.50
C VAL A 227 9.74 19.24 -12.25
N ARG A 228 9.34 20.44 -12.67
CA ARG A 228 7.93 20.87 -12.55
C ARG A 228 7.02 20.02 -13.42
N GLY A 229 7.52 19.60 -14.58
CA GLY A 229 6.81 18.73 -15.51
C GLY A 229 6.48 17.38 -14.90
N ALA A 230 7.47 16.73 -14.25
CA ALA A 230 7.27 15.46 -13.54
C ALA A 230 6.21 15.58 -12.42
N ALA A 231 6.25 16.66 -11.64
CA ALA A 231 5.23 16.88 -10.60
C ALA A 231 3.82 17.04 -11.19
N ILE A 232 3.67 17.78 -12.29
CA ILE A 232 2.39 18.00 -12.97
C ILE A 232 1.85 16.69 -13.56
N ALA A 233 2.70 15.93 -14.26
CA ALA A 233 2.35 14.64 -14.84
C ALA A 233 1.79 13.70 -13.76
N HIS A 234 2.48 13.63 -12.62
CA HIS A 234 2.04 12.81 -11.50
C HIS A 234 0.72 13.30 -10.90
N VAL A 235 0.53 14.62 -10.74
CA VAL A 235 -0.75 15.17 -10.24
C VAL A 235 -1.91 14.81 -11.18
N ILE A 236 -1.73 14.97 -12.50
CA ILE A 236 -2.74 14.62 -13.50
C ILE A 236 -3.08 13.13 -13.43
N SER A 237 -2.07 12.26 -13.36
CA SER A 237 -2.25 10.81 -13.20
C SER A 237 -3.07 10.47 -11.94
N GLN A 238 -2.76 11.07 -10.79
CA GLN A 238 -3.49 10.81 -9.56
C GLN A 238 -4.97 11.24 -9.64
N TYR A 239 -5.27 12.39 -10.24
CA TYR A 239 -6.65 12.81 -10.46
C TYR A 239 -7.37 11.91 -11.48
N PHE A 240 -6.66 11.37 -12.46
CA PHE A 240 -7.22 10.41 -13.41
C PHE A 240 -7.60 9.10 -12.72
N ILE A 241 -6.73 8.55 -11.87
CA ILE A 241 -7.02 7.37 -11.04
C ILE A 241 -8.26 7.63 -10.17
N ALA A 242 -8.27 8.77 -9.46
CA ALA A 242 -9.38 9.15 -8.60
C ALA A 242 -10.70 9.24 -9.39
N SER A 243 -10.66 9.79 -10.59
CA SER A 243 -11.83 9.93 -11.46
C SER A 243 -12.39 8.59 -11.92
N ILE A 244 -11.53 7.65 -12.34
CA ILE A 244 -11.95 6.29 -12.72
C ILE A 244 -12.62 5.59 -11.54
N LEU A 245 -11.99 5.65 -10.37
CA LEU A 245 -12.51 4.99 -9.17
C LEU A 245 -13.82 5.61 -8.72
N LEU A 246 -13.95 6.94 -8.76
CA LEU A 246 -15.17 7.64 -8.38
C LEU A 246 -16.31 7.34 -9.37
N TRP A 247 -16.01 7.32 -10.67
CA TRP A 247 -16.97 6.92 -11.71
C TRP A 247 -17.49 5.50 -11.48
N ARG A 248 -16.58 4.55 -11.23
CA ARG A 248 -16.93 3.16 -10.91
C ARG A 248 -17.76 3.06 -9.64
N LEU A 249 -17.40 3.83 -8.62
CA LEU A 249 -18.13 3.85 -7.35
C LEU A 249 -19.55 4.37 -7.53
N TRP A 250 -19.71 5.45 -8.30
CA TRP A 250 -21.01 6.06 -8.60
C TRP A 250 -21.94 5.11 -9.37
N LEU A 251 -21.40 4.22 -10.21
CA LEU A 251 -22.19 3.20 -10.91
C LEU A 251 -22.66 2.06 -9.98
N HIS A 252 -21.93 1.75 -8.91
CA HIS A 252 -22.19 0.58 -8.07
C HIS A 252 -22.82 0.89 -6.70
N ILE A 253 -22.70 2.14 -6.21
CA ILE A 253 -23.08 2.54 -4.86
C ILE A 253 -23.87 3.84 -4.91
N ASP A 254 -25.02 3.88 -4.24
CA ASP A 254 -25.74 5.13 -4.02
C ASP A 254 -25.06 5.94 -2.92
N LEU A 255 -24.51 7.10 -3.31
CA LEU A 255 -23.84 8.02 -2.39
C LEU A 255 -24.89 8.74 -1.54
N LEU A 256 -24.98 8.34 -0.27
CA LEU A 256 -25.84 8.99 0.73
C LEU A 256 -25.13 10.20 1.36
N PRO A 257 -25.87 11.17 1.94
CA PRO A 257 -25.25 12.27 2.66
C PRO A 257 -24.37 11.75 3.82
N PRO A 258 -23.17 12.31 4.03
CA PRO A 258 -22.23 11.80 5.02
C PRO A 258 -22.78 11.99 6.44
N SER A 259 -22.92 10.89 7.17
CA SER A 259 -23.35 10.91 8.58
C SER A 259 -22.13 10.75 9.50
N LEU A 260 -21.74 11.82 10.20
CA LEU A 260 -20.58 11.82 11.11
C LEU A 260 -20.76 10.90 12.33
N ASN A 261 -21.99 10.48 12.64
CA ASN A 261 -22.33 9.73 13.86
C ASN A 261 -22.00 8.22 13.81
N HIS A 262 -21.67 7.65 12.63
CA HIS A 262 -21.36 6.22 12.49
C HIS A 262 -19.87 5.88 12.62
N LEU A 263 -19.00 6.88 12.72
CA LEU A 263 -17.57 6.68 12.93
C LEU A 263 -17.30 6.26 14.38
N GLN A 264 -17.13 4.97 14.63
CA GLN A 264 -16.62 4.46 15.92
C GLN A 264 -15.13 4.76 16.09
N PHE A 265 -14.73 6.05 16.00
CA PHE A 265 -13.35 6.55 16.15
C PHE A 265 -12.67 5.98 17.40
N GLY A 266 -13.39 5.87 18.52
CA GLY A 266 -12.86 5.40 19.80
C GLY A 266 -12.36 3.95 19.82
N ARG A 267 -13.03 3.02 19.11
CA ARG A 267 -12.56 1.62 19.01
C ARG A 267 -11.33 1.49 18.12
N PHE A 268 -11.23 2.34 17.10
CA PHE A 268 -10.11 2.36 16.17
C PHE A 268 -8.85 2.99 16.77
N LEU A 269 -8.97 4.10 17.51
CA LEU A 269 -7.84 4.79 18.14
C LEU A 269 -7.02 3.88 19.07
N LYS A 270 -7.65 2.93 19.78
CA LYS A 270 -6.95 2.09 20.77
C LYS A 270 -5.97 1.08 20.14
N ASN A 271 -6.33 0.45 19.03
CA ASN A 271 -5.47 -0.53 18.34
C ASN A 271 -4.75 0.08 17.11
N GLY A 272 -5.39 1.05 16.44
CA GLY A 272 -4.84 1.78 15.30
C GLY A 272 -3.66 2.67 15.67
N PHE A 273 -3.61 3.20 16.90
CA PHE A 273 -2.46 4.01 17.35
C PHE A 273 -1.15 3.22 17.42
N LEU A 274 -1.18 1.96 17.90
CA LEU A 274 0.01 1.11 17.94
C LEU A 274 0.55 0.84 16.53
N LEU A 275 -0.35 0.54 15.59
CA LEU A 275 0.04 0.31 14.21
C LEU A 275 0.48 1.59 13.49
N LEU A 276 -0.12 2.74 13.82
CA LEU A 276 0.33 4.03 13.33
C LEU A 276 1.74 4.36 13.85
N ALA A 277 2.00 4.15 15.14
CA ALA A 277 3.32 4.34 15.73
C ALA A 277 4.38 3.44 15.05
N ARG A 278 4.02 2.18 14.75
CA ARG A 278 4.84 1.26 13.96
C ARG A 278 5.18 1.83 12.58
N VAL A 279 4.17 2.30 11.85
CA VAL A 279 4.34 2.86 10.49
C VAL A 279 5.25 4.09 10.54
N ILE A 280 4.99 5.02 11.46
CA ILE A 280 5.81 6.23 11.64
C ILE A 280 7.26 5.86 11.99
N ALA A 281 7.47 4.92 12.91
CA ALA A 281 8.80 4.46 13.30
C ALA A 281 9.59 3.89 12.09
N ALA A 282 8.94 3.06 11.27
CA ALA A 282 9.54 2.46 10.09
C ALA A 282 9.88 3.49 9.01
N THR A 283 8.99 4.46 8.77
CA THR A 283 9.19 5.47 7.71
C THR A 283 10.20 6.52 8.12
N CYS A 284 10.24 6.89 9.41
CA CYS A 284 11.17 7.86 9.95
C CYS A 284 12.63 7.45 9.69
N CYS A 285 12.96 6.15 9.80
CA CYS A 285 14.30 5.66 9.49
C CYS A 285 14.71 5.96 8.04
N VAL A 286 13.83 5.65 7.08
CA VAL A 286 14.09 5.88 5.64
C VAL A 286 14.14 7.37 5.32
N THR A 287 13.23 8.17 5.89
CA THR A 287 13.19 9.63 5.72
C THR A 287 14.44 10.29 6.30
N LEU A 288 14.93 9.82 7.45
CA LEU A 288 16.16 10.31 8.07
C LEU A 288 17.38 9.93 7.22
N SER A 289 17.45 8.72 6.68
CA SER A 289 18.51 8.34 5.73
C SER A 289 18.52 9.23 4.49
N ALA A 290 17.36 9.57 3.94
CA ALA A 290 17.24 10.54 2.85
C ALA A 290 17.70 11.95 3.26
N SER A 291 17.35 12.40 4.47
CA SER A 291 17.85 13.68 5.03
C SER A 291 19.38 13.68 5.17
N MET A 292 19.97 12.59 5.68
CA MET A 292 21.42 12.48 5.78
C MET A 292 22.09 12.46 4.40
N ALA A 293 21.50 11.78 3.41
CA ALA A 293 22.02 11.77 2.05
C ALA A 293 21.94 13.16 1.39
N ALA A 294 20.85 13.90 1.62
CA ALA A 294 20.69 15.28 1.15
C ALA A 294 21.74 16.23 1.71
N ARG A 295 22.14 16.04 2.97
CA ARG A 295 23.19 16.84 3.62
C ARG A 295 24.59 16.61 3.05
N LEU A 296 24.82 15.48 2.37
CA LEU A 296 26.08 15.20 1.67
C LEU A 296 26.18 15.91 0.31
N GLY A 297 25.07 16.46 -0.20
CA GLY A 297 25.00 17.17 -1.48
C GLY A 297 24.08 16.50 -2.50
N SER A 298 23.96 17.12 -3.68
CA SER A 298 23.07 16.66 -4.75
C SER A 298 23.50 15.33 -5.36
N THR A 299 24.79 15.14 -5.63
CA THR A 299 25.30 13.92 -6.27
C THR A 299 25.10 12.66 -5.41
N PRO A 300 25.47 12.64 -4.11
CA PRO A 300 25.19 11.48 -3.25
C PRO A 300 23.69 11.26 -3.04
N MET A 301 22.89 12.33 -2.92
CA MET A 301 21.43 12.21 -2.75
C MET A 301 20.75 11.63 -3.99
N ALA A 302 21.16 12.04 -5.18
CA ALA A 302 20.66 11.49 -6.45
C ALA A 302 20.95 9.99 -6.56
N ALA A 303 22.18 9.57 -6.24
CA ALA A 303 22.53 8.15 -6.21
C ALA A 303 21.76 7.39 -5.13
N PHE A 304 21.58 7.99 -3.95
CA PHE A 304 20.79 7.43 -2.88
C PHE A 304 19.34 7.21 -3.32
N GLN A 305 18.73 8.16 -4.03
CA GLN A 305 17.36 8.06 -4.53
C GLN A 305 17.19 6.89 -5.51
N ILE A 306 18.09 6.73 -6.49
CA ILE A 306 18.05 5.60 -7.45
C ILE A 306 18.16 4.26 -6.72
N CYS A 307 19.15 4.14 -5.84
CA CYS A 307 19.41 2.92 -5.09
C CYS A 307 18.25 2.60 -4.13
N LEU A 308 17.72 3.59 -3.41
CA LEU A 308 16.59 3.41 -2.49
C LEU A 308 15.31 3.02 -3.24
N GLN A 309 15.03 3.66 -4.38
CA GLN A 309 13.85 3.35 -5.18
C GLN A 309 13.90 1.91 -5.71
N THR A 310 15.06 1.49 -6.23
CA THR A 310 15.28 0.11 -6.69
C THR A 310 15.14 -0.88 -5.54
N TRP A 311 15.71 -0.55 -4.39
CA TRP A 311 15.65 -1.36 -3.18
C TRP A 311 14.23 -1.53 -2.62
N LEU A 312 13.43 -0.46 -2.62
CA LEU A 312 12.01 -0.49 -2.23
C LEU A 312 11.14 -1.23 -3.25
N ALA A 313 11.37 -1.03 -4.55
CA ALA A 313 10.61 -1.68 -5.61
C ALA A 313 10.69 -3.21 -5.52
N CYS A 314 11.89 -3.75 -5.30
CA CYS A 314 12.07 -5.19 -5.13
C CYS A 314 11.49 -5.71 -3.82
N SER A 315 11.50 -4.87 -2.78
CA SER A 315 10.91 -5.23 -1.48
C SER A 315 9.39 -5.42 -1.54
N LEU A 316 8.69 -4.77 -2.49
CA LEU A 316 7.24 -4.94 -2.65
C LEU A 316 6.84 -6.36 -3.09
N LEU A 317 7.72 -7.08 -3.81
CA LEU A 317 7.51 -8.49 -4.14
C LEU A 317 7.46 -9.36 -2.89
N ALA A 318 8.34 -9.08 -1.92
CA ALA A 318 8.33 -9.77 -0.63
C ALA A 318 7.10 -9.43 0.19
N ASP A 319 6.59 -8.21 0.09
CA ASP A 319 5.35 -7.80 0.74
C ASP A 319 4.15 -8.60 0.20
N GLY A 320 4.09 -8.85 -1.11
CA GLY A 320 3.09 -9.73 -1.72
C GLY A 320 3.11 -11.16 -1.15
N LEU A 321 4.30 -11.72 -0.94
CA LEU A 321 4.48 -13.02 -0.27
C LEU A 321 4.05 -12.96 1.20
N ALA A 322 4.38 -11.87 1.90
CA ALA A 322 4.00 -11.63 3.29
C ALA A 322 2.48 -11.56 3.47
N PHE A 323 1.76 -10.87 2.57
CA PHE A 323 0.29 -10.82 2.57
C PHE A 323 -0.35 -12.20 2.36
N ALA A 324 0.17 -13.00 1.43
CA ALA A 324 -0.31 -14.36 1.22
C ALA A 324 -0.10 -15.24 2.47
N GLY A 325 1.08 -15.15 3.09
CA GLY A 325 1.39 -15.84 4.33
C GLY A 325 0.49 -15.40 5.49
N GLN A 326 0.28 -14.09 5.64
CA GLN A 326 -0.61 -13.50 6.65
C GLN A 326 -2.02 -14.08 6.58
N ALA A 327 -2.61 -14.16 5.37
CA ALA A 327 -3.99 -14.64 5.20
C ALA A 327 -4.14 -16.13 5.58
N ILE A 328 -3.21 -16.99 5.16
CA ILE A 328 -3.23 -18.41 5.50
C ILE A 328 -3.00 -18.61 6.99
N LEU A 329 -2.05 -17.87 7.56
CA LEU A 329 -1.69 -17.97 8.97
C LEU A 329 -2.83 -17.50 9.89
N ALA A 330 -3.50 -16.40 9.54
CA ALA A 330 -4.68 -15.92 10.26
C ALA A 330 -5.80 -16.97 10.30
N SER A 331 -6.03 -17.67 9.19
CA SER A 331 -7.00 -18.76 9.14
C SER A 331 -6.59 -19.96 10.01
N ALA A 332 -5.31 -20.31 10.03
CA ALA A 332 -4.78 -21.39 10.85
C ALA A 332 -4.91 -21.08 12.36
N PHE A 333 -4.56 -19.87 12.79
CA PHE A 333 -4.75 -19.42 14.17
C PHE A 333 -6.23 -19.36 14.57
N ALA A 334 -7.12 -18.88 13.69
CA ALA A 334 -8.57 -18.86 13.95
C ALA A 334 -9.15 -20.27 14.17
N ARG A 335 -8.61 -21.28 13.49
CA ARG A 335 -9.00 -22.70 13.64
C ARG A 335 -8.22 -23.44 14.73
N LYS A 336 -7.28 -22.78 15.42
CA LYS A 336 -6.34 -23.40 16.37
C LYS A 336 -5.53 -24.56 15.76
N ASP A 337 -5.31 -24.52 14.45
CA ASP A 337 -4.53 -25.52 13.71
C ASP A 337 -3.05 -25.14 13.75
N TYR A 338 -2.41 -25.44 14.89
CA TYR A 338 -1.02 -25.09 15.15
C TYR A 338 -0.01 -25.78 14.22
N PRO A 339 -0.17 -27.08 13.85
CA PRO A 339 0.71 -27.71 12.87
C PRO A 339 0.68 -27.01 11.51
N LYS A 340 -0.50 -26.57 11.07
CA LYS A 340 -0.62 -25.79 9.84
C LYS A 340 -0.01 -24.39 9.98
N ALA A 341 -0.14 -23.75 11.14
CA ALA A 341 0.47 -22.45 11.40
C ALA A 341 2.00 -22.50 11.31
N THR A 342 2.64 -23.53 11.88
CA THR A 342 4.10 -23.71 11.82
C THR A 342 4.59 -24.08 10.43
N ALA A 343 3.89 -25.00 9.75
CA ALA A 343 4.19 -25.36 8.38
C ALA A 343 4.09 -24.15 7.45
N THR A 344 3.07 -23.31 7.63
CA THR A 344 2.90 -22.07 6.86
C THR A 344 4.03 -21.09 7.13
N ALA A 345 4.33 -20.78 8.41
CA ALA A 345 5.39 -19.85 8.76
C ALA A 345 6.77 -20.30 8.21
N SER A 346 7.12 -21.58 8.39
CA SER A 346 8.35 -22.16 7.84
C SER A 346 8.39 -22.07 6.32
N ARG A 347 7.30 -22.43 5.64
CA ARG A 347 7.26 -22.42 4.18
C ARG A 347 7.37 -21.02 3.60
N VAL A 348 6.69 -20.04 4.18
CA VAL A 348 6.75 -18.65 3.70
C VAL A 348 8.13 -18.05 3.96
N LEU A 349 8.78 -18.36 5.09
CA LEU A 349 10.16 -17.94 5.36
C LEU A 349 11.18 -18.55 4.38
N GLN A 350 11.04 -19.85 4.04
CA GLN A 350 11.87 -20.50 3.02
C GLN A 350 11.70 -19.81 1.65
N LEU A 351 10.45 -19.55 1.25
CA LEU A 351 10.16 -18.85 0.00
C LEU A 351 10.71 -17.41 0.01
N ALA A 352 10.67 -16.72 1.15
CA ALA A 352 11.23 -15.39 1.31
C ALA A 352 12.74 -15.37 1.10
N LEU A 353 13.45 -16.37 1.67
CA LEU A 353 14.89 -16.52 1.49
C LEU A 353 15.25 -16.79 0.02
N VAL A 354 14.53 -17.71 -0.63
CA VAL A 354 14.74 -18.01 -2.06
C VAL A 354 14.46 -16.78 -2.92
N LEU A 355 13.36 -16.07 -2.66
CA LEU A 355 12.99 -14.84 -3.37
C LEU A 355 14.07 -13.76 -3.18
N GLY A 356 14.53 -13.54 -1.94
CA GLY A 356 15.54 -12.54 -1.65
C GLY A 356 16.91 -12.86 -2.26
N LEU A 357 17.31 -14.14 -2.32
CA LEU A 357 18.52 -14.58 -3.02
C LEU A 357 18.40 -14.37 -4.54
N LEU A 358 17.25 -14.70 -5.12
CA LEU A 358 16.98 -14.45 -6.54
C LEU A 358 17.04 -12.95 -6.85
N LEU A 359 16.38 -12.12 -6.04
CA LEU A 359 16.41 -10.66 -6.18
C LEU A 359 17.82 -10.08 -6.01
N SER A 360 18.63 -10.65 -5.11
CA SER A 360 20.02 -10.25 -4.92
C SER A 360 20.84 -10.41 -6.20
N VAL A 361 20.71 -11.55 -6.88
CA VAL A 361 21.41 -11.83 -8.15
C VAL A 361 20.88 -10.95 -9.28
N LEU A 362 19.55 -10.87 -9.42
CA LEU A 362 18.90 -10.08 -10.47
C LEU A 362 19.26 -8.61 -10.39
N LEU A 363 19.23 -8.02 -9.18
CA LEU A 363 19.64 -6.63 -8.97
C LEU A 363 21.13 -6.42 -9.15
N GLY A 364 21.97 -7.37 -8.74
CA GLY A 364 23.42 -7.28 -8.92
C GLY A 364 23.80 -7.16 -10.39
N ILE A 365 23.16 -7.95 -11.25
CA ILE A 365 23.35 -7.89 -12.71
C ILE A 365 22.67 -6.65 -13.27
N GLY A 366 21.40 -6.42 -12.91
CA GLY A 366 20.57 -5.33 -13.43
C GLY A 366 21.12 -3.94 -13.15
N LEU A 367 21.53 -3.64 -11.92
CA LEU A 367 22.10 -2.34 -11.57
C LEU A 367 23.51 -2.14 -12.14
N ARG A 368 24.31 -3.21 -12.23
CA ARG A 368 25.66 -3.10 -12.79
C ARG A 368 25.63 -2.81 -14.30
N MET A 369 24.67 -3.38 -15.03
CA MET A 369 24.52 -3.15 -16.46
C MET A 369 23.63 -1.96 -16.79
N GLY A 370 22.62 -1.69 -15.94
CA GLY A 370 21.54 -0.73 -16.20
C GLY A 370 21.64 0.59 -15.44
N SER A 371 22.66 0.84 -14.62
CA SER A 371 22.80 2.12 -13.89
C SER A 371 22.80 3.35 -14.82
N ARG A 372 23.34 3.20 -16.04
CA ARG A 372 23.34 4.25 -17.08
C ARG A 372 21.95 4.58 -17.63
N LEU A 373 20.96 3.70 -17.44
CA LEU A 373 19.56 3.99 -17.78
C LEU A 373 18.97 5.05 -16.85
N PHE A 374 19.52 5.22 -15.64
CA PHE A 374 19.04 6.24 -14.71
C PHE A 374 19.73 7.58 -14.88
N THR A 375 21.02 7.58 -15.21
CA THR A 375 21.79 8.82 -15.34
C THR A 375 23.07 8.63 -16.15
N SER A 376 23.50 9.70 -16.80
CA SER A 376 24.80 9.79 -17.48
C SER A 376 25.89 10.48 -16.64
N ASP A 377 25.55 10.99 -15.45
CA ASP A 377 26.49 11.69 -14.58
C ASP A 377 27.50 10.72 -13.92
N GLN A 378 28.80 10.96 -14.12
CA GLN A 378 29.85 10.08 -13.62
C GLN A 378 29.95 10.08 -12.09
N GLY A 379 29.67 11.21 -11.44
CA GLY A 379 29.67 11.32 -9.98
C GLY A 379 28.54 10.51 -9.35
N VAL A 380 27.34 10.60 -9.92
CA VAL A 380 26.19 9.81 -9.47
C VAL A 380 26.45 8.31 -9.70
N LEU A 381 26.95 7.94 -10.88
CA LEU A 381 27.28 6.53 -11.20
C LEU A 381 28.31 5.96 -10.22
N HIS A 382 29.34 6.73 -9.84
CA HIS A 382 30.32 6.31 -8.84
C HIS A 382 29.66 5.95 -7.50
N HIS A 383 28.77 6.80 -6.99
CA HIS A 383 28.03 6.53 -5.76
C HIS A 383 27.04 5.36 -5.91
N ILE A 384 26.41 5.19 -7.08
CA ILE A 384 25.57 4.01 -7.35
C ILE A 384 26.39 2.74 -7.21
N TYR A 385 27.58 2.66 -7.83
CA TYR A 385 28.43 1.47 -7.74
C TYR A 385 28.87 1.15 -6.30
N ILE A 386 29.09 2.17 -5.46
CA ILE A 386 29.32 1.98 -4.01
C ILE A 386 28.06 1.43 -3.31
N GLY A 387 26.87 1.87 -3.73
CA GLY A 387 25.58 1.43 -3.18
C GLY A 387 25.14 0.02 -3.58
N ILE A 388 25.54 -0.47 -4.77
CA ILE A 388 25.09 -1.75 -5.33
C ILE A 388 25.25 -2.93 -4.35
N PRO A 389 26.41 -3.16 -3.70
CA PRO A 389 26.55 -4.26 -2.75
C PRO A 389 25.52 -4.22 -1.64
N PHE A 390 25.23 -3.02 -1.09
CA PHE A 390 24.23 -2.86 -0.05
C PHE A 390 22.83 -3.14 -0.57
N VAL A 391 22.48 -2.62 -1.75
CA VAL A 391 21.15 -2.85 -2.35
C VAL A 391 20.93 -4.34 -2.63
N CYS A 392 21.94 -5.05 -3.16
CA CYS A 392 21.79 -6.43 -3.60
C CYS A 392 21.90 -7.43 -2.44
N LEU A 393 22.93 -7.31 -1.61
CA LEU A 393 23.19 -8.29 -0.53
C LEU A 393 22.17 -8.19 0.60
N THR A 394 21.43 -7.08 0.72
CA THR A 394 20.37 -6.94 1.73
C THR A 394 19.02 -7.53 1.31
N GLN A 395 18.81 -7.90 0.04
CA GLN A 395 17.51 -8.41 -0.41
C GLN A 395 17.01 -9.65 0.36
N PRO A 396 17.85 -10.66 0.71
CA PRO A 396 17.43 -11.75 1.59
C PRO A 396 16.94 -11.28 2.96
N ILE A 397 17.65 -10.32 3.56
CA ILE A 397 17.32 -9.77 4.87
C ILE A 397 15.99 -9.00 4.79
N ASN A 398 15.83 -8.18 3.75
CA ASN A 398 14.58 -7.44 3.49
C ASN A 398 13.41 -8.41 3.36
N ALA A 399 13.52 -9.40 2.48
CA ALA A 399 12.44 -10.33 2.20
C ALA A 399 11.99 -11.05 3.47
N LEU A 400 12.94 -11.47 4.32
CA LEU A 400 12.64 -12.07 5.61
C LEU A 400 11.99 -11.05 6.57
N ALA A 401 12.48 -9.82 6.64
CA ALA A 401 11.90 -8.77 7.51
C ALA A 401 10.42 -8.48 7.16
N PHE A 402 10.09 -8.34 5.87
CA PHE A 402 8.70 -8.15 5.41
C PHE A 402 7.83 -9.37 5.69
N VAL A 403 8.36 -10.59 5.47
CA VAL A 403 7.60 -11.81 5.77
C VAL A 403 7.37 -12.00 7.27
N PHE A 404 8.35 -11.68 8.12
CA PHE A 404 8.15 -11.69 9.57
C PHE A 404 7.07 -10.70 10.02
N ASP A 405 7.00 -9.52 9.39
CA ASP A 405 5.90 -8.59 9.62
C ASP A 405 4.55 -9.22 9.26
N GLY A 406 4.43 -9.84 8.09
CA GLY A 406 3.21 -10.55 7.67
C GLY A 406 2.84 -11.71 8.60
N ILE A 407 3.82 -12.45 9.12
CA ILE A 407 3.63 -13.53 10.09
C ILE A 407 3.09 -12.98 11.42
N ASN A 408 3.68 -11.90 11.95
CA ASN A 408 3.19 -11.26 13.17
C ASN A 408 1.75 -10.75 13.01
N TYR A 409 1.43 -10.19 11.84
CA TYR A 409 0.08 -9.74 11.52
C TYR A 409 -0.91 -10.91 11.39
N GLY A 410 -0.49 -12.02 10.77
CA GLY A 410 -1.30 -13.23 10.65
C GLY A 410 -1.60 -13.86 12.00
N ALA A 411 -0.65 -13.79 12.94
CA ALA A 411 -0.83 -14.20 14.33
C ALA A 411 -1.59 -13.18 15.19
N SER A 412 -2.02 -12.04 14.62
CA SER A 412 -2.64 -10.91 15.34
C SER A 412 -1.79 -10.32 16.48
N ASP A 413 -0.46 -10.43 16.38
CA ASP A 413 0.49 -9.96 17.40
C ASP A 413 0.85 -8.48 17.20
N PHE A 414 -0.16 -7.63 17.07
CA PHE A 414 -0.01 -6.21 16.71
C PHE A 414 0.78 -5.42 17.77
N GLY A 415 0.64 -5.78 19.04
CA GLY A 415 1.38 -5.16 20.13
C GLY A 415 2.89 -5.41 19.99
N TYR A 416 3.30 -6.66 19.82
CA TYR A 416 4.71 -6.98 19.59
C TYR A 416 5.25 -6.30 18.34
N ALA A 417 4.50 -6.33 17.23
CA ALA A 417 4.91 -5.70 15.98
C ALA A 417 5.13 -4.18 16.14
N ALA A 418 4.32 -3.50 16.95
CA ALA A 418 4.48 -2.07 17.22
C ALA A 418 5.69 -1.78 18.11
N TYR A 419 5.78 -2.41 19.30
CA TYR A 419 6.86 -2.14 20.24
C TYR A 419 8.24 -2.52 19.68
N SER A 420 8.34 -3.66 19.00
CA SER A 420 9.58 -4.08 18.36
C SER A 420 10.02 -3.09 17.29
N MET A 421 9.11 -2.61 16.43
CA MET A 421 9.45 -1.64 15.39
C MET A 421 9.91 -0.30 15.95
N VAL A 422 9.27 0.19 17.02
CA VAL A 422 9.69 1.43 17.69
C VAL A 422 11.09 1.27 18.29
N LEU A 423 11.38 0.14 18.94
CA LEU A 423 12.72 -0.13 19.47
C LEU A 423 13.77 -0.24 18.36
N VAL A 424 13.45 -0.97 17.29
CA VAL A 424 14.30 -1.07 16.08
C VAL A 424 14.57 0.31 15.51
N ALA A 425 13.55 1.18 15.41
CA ALA A 425 13.71 2.53 14.89
C ALA A 425 14.59 3.41 15.77
N ILE A 426 14.45 3.36 17.10
CA ILE A 426 15.31 4.12 18.03
C ILE A 426 16.78 3.74 17.83
N VAL A 427 17.10 2.44 17.83
CA VAL A 427 18.47 1.96 17.61
C VAL A 427 18.97 2.36 16.23
N SER A 428 18.13 2.21 15.20
CA SER A 428 18.48 2.53 13.82
C SER A 428 18.71 4.02 13.61
N ILE A 429 17.93 4.90 14.23
CA ILE A 429 18.12 6.36 14.16
C ILE A 429 19.48 6.75 14.74
N ILE A 430 19.87 6.16 15.88
CA ILE A 430 21.19 6.39 16.49
C ILE A 430 22.30 5.93 15.52
N CYS A 431 22.16 4.73 14.94
CA CYS A 431 23.10 4.23 13.93
C CYS A 431 23.17 5.13 12.69
N ILE A 432 22.03 5.61 12.17
CA ILE A 432 21.98 6.50 11.00
C ILE A 432 22.75 7.79 11.28
N LEU A 433 22.47 8.46 12.40
CA LEU A 433 23.12 9.73 12.74
C LEU A 433 24.63 9.58 12.96
N THR A 434 25.04 8.51 13.65
CA THR A 434 26.46 8.25 13.95
C THR A 434 27.23 7.82 12.70
N LEU A 435 26.77 6.77 12.00
CA LEU A 435 27.49 6.25 10.82
C LEU A 435 27.47 7.22 9.64
N ALA A 436 26.39 7.99 9.43
CA ALA A 436 26.38 9.02 8.39
C ALA A 436 27.43 10.11 8.66
N SER A 437 27.65 10.46 9.93
CA SER A 437 28.66 11.46 10.32
C SER A 437 30.10 10.97 10.11
N TYR A 438 30.38 9.68 10.35
CA TYR A 438 31.73 9.12 10.22
C TYR A 438 32.09 8.64 8.80
N SER A 439 31.15 8.01 8.11
CA SER A 439 31.40 7.29 6.84
C SER A 439 30.54 7.79 5.67
N GLY A 440 29.84 8.92 5.84
CA GLY A 440 29.07 9.57 4.78
C GLY A 440 28.06 8.63 4.12
N PHE A 441 28.10 8.57 2.79
CA PHE A 441 27.17 7.79 1.96
C PHE A 441 27.15 6.29 2.33
N THR A 442 28.33 5.68 2.50
CA THR A 442 28.45 4.27 2.89
C THR A 442 27.87 4.04 4.29
N GLY A 443 28.09 4.98 5.20
CA GLY A 443 27.55 4.94 6.57
C GLY A 443 26.02 4.89 6.60
N ILE A 444 25.35 5.65 5.72
CA ILE A 444 23.89 5.63 5.58
C ILE A 444 23.40 4.23 5.17
N TRP A 445 24.04 3.60 4.20
CA TRP A 445 23.67 2.26 3.73
C TRP A 445 23.92 1.18 4.78
N VAL A 446 25.06 1.24 5.49
CA VAL A 446 25.33 0.33 6.62
C VAL A 446 24.25 0.47 7.69
N ALA A 447 23.82 1.70 8.00
CA ALA A 447 22.75 1.92 8.96
C ALA A 447 21.39 1.35 8.48
N LEU A 448 21.08 1.43 7.18
CA LEU A 448 19.89 0.79 6.60
C LEU A 448 19.96 -0.75 6.63
N VAL A 449 21.16 -1.32 6.47
CA VAL A 449 21.39 -2.77 6.64
C VAL A 449 21.12 -3.17 8.09
N ILE A 450 21.64 -2.41 9.06
CA ILE A 450 21.40 -2.64 10.48
C ILE A 450 19.89 -2.55 10.77
N TYR A 451 19.22 -1.53 10.26
CA TYR A 451 17.77 -1.35 10.39
C TYR A 451 16.98 -2.58 9.94
N MET A 452 17.24 -3.10 8.74
CA MET A 452 16.54 -4.28 8.23
C MET A 452 16.95 -5.57 8.96
N SER A 453 18.21 -5.68 9.36
CA SER A 453 18.70 -6.83 10.14
C SER A 453 18.05 -6.91 11.51
N LEU A 454 17.93 -5.78 12.22
CA LEU A 454 17.24 -5.68 13.50
C LEU A 454 15.75 -6.02 13.37
N ARG A 455 15.12 -5.57 12.28
CA ARG A 455 13.71 -5.87 11.98
C ARG A 455 13.49 -7.36 11.73
N MET A 456 14.36 -8.00 10.93
CA MET A 456 14.38 -9.46 10.74
C MET A 456 14.61 -10.19 12.07
N PHE A 457 15.59 -9.75 12.85
CA PHE A 457 15.94 -10.36 14.13
C PHE A 457 14.80 -10.30 15.14
N ALA A 458 14.05 -9.19 15.21
CA ALA A 458 12.87 -9.10 16.07
C ALA A 458 11.83 -10.18 15.71
N GLY A 459 11.52 -10.34 14.42
CA GLY A 459 10.64 -11.40 13.94
C GLY A 459 11.13 -12.80 14.32
N PHE A 460 12.40 -13.09 14.05
CA PHE A 460 13.02 -14.37 14.40
C PHE A 460 12.99 -14.63 15.91
N TRP A 461 13.33 -13.63 16.73
CA TRP A 461 13.35 -13.73 18.18
C TRP A 461 11.97 -14.03 18.77
N ARG A 462 10.90 -13.45 18.20
CA ARG A 462 9.53 -13.70 18.66
C ARG A 462 9.11 -15.15 18.49
N ILE A 463 9.41 -15.74 17.33
CA ILE A 463 9.09 -17.14 17.02
C ILE A 463 10.04 -18.07 17.77
N GLY A 464 11.35 -17.81 17.74
CA GLY A 464 12.38 -18.65 18.35
C GLY A 464 12.29 -18.74 19.87
N THR A 465 11.81 -17.70 20.55
CA THR A 465 11.55 -17.76 22.00
C THR A 465 10.21 -18.41 22.36
N ALA A 466 9.40 -18.79 21.36
CA ALA A 466 8.08 -19.39 21.52
C ALA A 466 7.22 -18.62 22.54
N ARG A 467 7.11 -17.30 22.35
CA ARG A 467 6.34 -16.39 23.21
C ARG A 467 5.09 -15.88 22.50
N GLY A 468 4.11 -15.44 23.28
CA GLY A 468 2.86 -14.87 22.75
C GLY A 468 2.06 -15.92 21.96
N PRO A 469 1.61 -15.62 20.73
CA PRO A 469 0.85 -16.56 19.92
C PRO A 469 1.59 -17.88 19.64
N TRP A 470 2.91 -17.89 19.75
CA TRP A 470 3.77 -19.04 19.48
C TRP A 470 4.05 -19.92 20.71
N ALA A 471 3.36 -19.70 21.83
CA ALA A 471 3.58 -20.46 23.08
C ALA A 471 3.41 -21.98 22.91
N PHE A 472 2.58 -22.41 21.95
CA PHE A 472 2.36 -23.82 21.60
C PHE A 472 3.60 -24.51 21.01
N LEU A 473 4.67 -23.77 20.64
CA LEU A 473 5.93 -24.39 20.22
C LEU A 473 6.75 -24.94 21.39
N ARG A 474 6.36 -24.65 22.64
CA ARG A 474 7.02 -25.18 23.85
C ARG A 474 6.43 -26.51 24.32
N SER A 475 5.22 -26.84 23.86
CA SER A 475 4.54 -28.11 24.11
C SER A 475 4.91 -29.12 23.03
#